data_AF-A0A928RYV4-F1
#
_entry.id   AF-A0A928RYV4-F1
#
_cell.length_a   1.000
_cell.length_b   1.000
_cell.length_c   1.000
_cell.angle_alpha   90.00
_cell.angle_beta   90.00
_cell.angle_gamma   90.00
#
_symmetry.space_group_name_H-M   'P 1'
#
loop_
_entity.id
_entity.type
_entity.pdbx_description
1 polymer ?
#
loop_
_entity_poly.entity_id
_entity_poly.type
_entity_poly.pdbx_seq_one_letter_code
_entity_poly.pdbx_strand_id
1 'polypeptide(L)'
;MPMIPMDRARANRHISVNIKEALKGRSVTELKDDEKLMLAYKHHEELRQLNGGYIASDYCGDKGGDRYNVFWLRDIMFATYANEYVGAYDKLIESYRLIIRIFQKYRQKITNGARKRTYLGSCADEVIHARVHPVTLEEITNEWGHHQLDIFGLFLYKTGDLIKKGHNVISTDQAETQILLRDIVLYLTTVRWHSDPDFGVWEEGPELHSSSIGAVLAGLTMWHDDGYYHYKYKARIPIHQYMPVPQEFIERGRSALERLLPSESASRPVDLAELSLVWPYYIINDSQALQIISNVEKRLVRGTG
;
A
#
# COMPACT_ATOMS: atom_id res chain seq x y z
N MET A 1 -6.65 -3.46 -20.99
CA MET A 1 -7.58 -2.30 -20.91
C MET A 1 -6.78 -1.04 -21.18
N PRO A 2 -7.12 -0.18 -22.16
CA PRO A 2 -6.37 1.06 -22.38
C PRO A 2 -6.64 2.01 -21.20
N MET A 3 -5.59 2.38 -20.46
CA MET A 3 -5.64 3.45 -19.47
C MET A 3 -6.27 4.69 -20.10
N ILE A 4 -7.28 5.25 -19.43
CA ILE A 4 -7.81 6.59 -19.72
C ILE A 4 -6.60 7.53 -19.85
N PRO A 5 -6.42 8.25 -20.96
CA PRO A 5 -5.29 9.16 -21.13
C PRO A 5 -5.27 10.16 -19.97
N MET A 6 -4.21 10.12 -19.15
CA MET A 6 -3.97 11.15 -18.14
C MET A 6 -3.64 12.45 -18.87
N ASP A 7 -4.67 13.27 -19.09
CA ASP A 7 -4.51 14.63 -19.56
C ASP A 7 -3.74 15.43 -18.50
N ARG A 8 -2.46 15.68 -18.79
CA ARG A 8 -1.54 16.44 -17.93
C ARG A 8 -1.97 17.89 -17.73
N ALA A 9 -2.98 18.38 -18.45
CA ALA A 9 -3.48 19.75 -18.36
C ALA A 9 -4.31 20.03 -17.08
N ARG A 10 -4.70 19.01 -16.30
CA ARG A 10 -5.52 19.20 -15.09
C ARG A 10 -4.77 19.68 -13.84
N ALA A 11 -3.43 19.74 -13.87
CA ALA A 11 -2.59 19.97 -12.69
C ALA A 11 -2.68 21.38 -12.06
N ASN A 12 -3.34 22.37 -12.71
CA ASN A 12 -3.27 23.77 -12.30
C ASN A 12 -4.62 24.43 -11.92
N ARG A 13 -5.62 23.69 -11.44
CA ARG A 13 -6.73 24.34 -10.74
C ARG A 13 -6.38 24.48 -9.26
N HIS A 14 -5.99 25.68 -8.84
CA HIS A 14 -6.04 26.06 -7.42
C HIS A 14 -7.47 25.82 -6.90
N ILE A 15 -7.65 24.81 -6.05
CA ILE A 15 -8.94 24.47 -5.47
C ILE A 15 -9.13 25.35 -4.22
N SER A 16 -9.56 26.59 -4.44
CA SER A 16 -9.97 27.52 -3.38
C SER A 16 -11.49 27.62 -3.30
N VAL A 17 -12.20 26.49 -3.26
CA VAL A 17 -13.66 26.46 -3.06
C VAL A 17 -13.98 25.72 -1.77
N ASN A 18 -14.73 26.34 -0.87
CA ASN A 18 -15.21 25.75 0.38
C ASN A 18 -16.23 24.62 0.07
N ILE A 19 -16.06 23.42 0.64
CA ILE A 19 -16.95 22.26 0.35
C ILE A 19 -18.37 22.59 0.76
N LYS A 20 -18.53 23.27 1.90
CA LYS A 20 -19.82 23.67 2.43
C LYS A 20 -20.55 24.64 1.48
N GLU A 21 -19.82 25.39 0.67
CA GLU A 21 -20.40 26.23 -0.38
C GLU A 21 -20.69 25.47 -1.66
N ALA A 22 -19.83 24.51 -2.05
CA ALA A 22 -20.05 23.65 -3.22
C ALA A 22 -21.27 22.73 -3.09
N LEU A 23 -21.62 22.35 -1.85
CA LEU A 23 -22.77 21.50 -1.52
C LEU A 23 -24.03 22.26 -1.10
N LYS A 24 -24.07 23.61 -1.15
CA LYS A 24 -25.25 24.38 -0.71
C LYS A 24 -26.51 23.95 -1.47
N GLY A 25 -27.34 23.12 -0.83
CA GLY A 25 -28.64 22.67 -1.33
C GLY A 25 -28.61 21.51 -2.34
N ARG A 26 -27.47 20.86 -2.57
CA ARG A 26 -27.33 19.69 -3.46
C ARG A 26 -26.85 18.47 -2.69
N SER A 27 -27.46 17.32 -2.91
CA SER A 27 -26.96 16.02 -2.48
C SER A 27 -25.79 15.57 -3.35
N VAL A 28 -24.95 14.67 -2.83
CA VAL A 28 -23.83 14.08 -3.61
C VAL A 28 -24.32 13.40 -4.88
N THR A 29 -25.53 12.83 -4.87
CA THR A 29 -26.11 12.15 -6.05
C THR A 29 -26.40 13.11 -7.21
N GLU A 30 -26.64 14.38 -6.92
CA GLU A 30 -26.94 15.45 -7.89
C GLU A 30 -25.69 16.13 -8.44
N LEU A 31 -24.50 15.76 -7.96
CA LEU A 31 -23.23 16.24 -8.46
C LEU A 31 -22.84 15.52 -9.76
N LYS A 32 -22.19 16.25 -10.67
CA LYS A 32 -21.50 15.64 -11.82
C LYS A 32 -20.30 14.83 -11.34
N ASP A 33 -19.82 13.89 -12.15
CA ASP A 33 -18.74 12.99 -11.75
C ASP A 33 -17.42 13.70 -11.43
N ASP A 34 -17.12 14.80 -12.12
CA ASP A 34 -15.96 15.64 -11.82
C ASP A 34 -16.11 16.42 -10.49
N GLU A 35 -17.32 16.89 -10.18
CA GLU A 35 -17.65 17.51 -8.89
C GLU A 35 -17.55 16.48 -7.75
N LYS A 36 -18.07 15.26 -7.94
CA LYS A 36 -17.96 14.15 -6.97
C LYS A 36 -16.51 13.79 -6.69
N LEU A 37 -15.68 13.69 -7.75
CA LEU A 37 -14.26 13.38 -7.62
C LEU A 37 -13.52 14.46 -6.84
N MET A 38 -13.82 15.75 -7.10
CA MET A 38 -13.21 16.85 -6.33
C MET A 38 -13.66 16.88 -4.88
N LEU A 39 -14.93 16.62 -4.61
CA LEU A 39 -15.43 16.51 -3.26
C LEU A 39 -14.72 15.38 -2.51
N ALA A 40 -14.63 14.19 -3.11
CA ALA A 40 -13.95 13.03 -2.54
C ALA A 40 -12.46 13.31 -2.27
N TYR A 41 -11.74 13.88 -3.23
CA TYR A 41 -10.33 14.24 -3.05
C TYR A 41 -10.14 15.28 -1.95
N LYS A 42 -11.05 16.25 -1.81
CA LYS A 42 -10.92 17.25 -0.75
C LYS A 42 -11.23 16.68 0.64
N HIS A 43 -12.24 15.82 0.78
CA HIS A 43 -12.44 15.09 2.04
C HIS A 43 -11.25 14.19 2.38
N HIS A 44 -10.66 13.55 1.36
CA HIS A 44 -9.43 12.78 1.53
C HIS A 44 -8.28 13.64 2.09
N GLU A 45 -8.08 14.85 1.56
CA GLU A 45 -7.05 15.77 2.01
C GLU A 45 -7.32 16.39 3.40
N GLU A 46 -8.57 16.39 3.89
CA GLU A 46 -8.89 16.80 5.26
C GLU A 46 -8.32 15.81 6.31
N LEU A 47 -8.07 14.56 5.93
CA LEU A 47 -7.43 13.55 6.79
C LEU A 47 -5.90 13.71 6.84
N ARG A 48 -5.32 14.53 5.95
CA ARG A 48 -3.88 14.68 5.84
C ARG A 48 -3.33 15.54 6.97
N GLN A 49 -2.25 15.06 7.60
CA GLN A 49 -1.53 15.73 8.67
C GLN A 49 -0.33 16.51 8.13
N LEU A 50 0.15 17.47 8.95
CA LEU A 50 1.27 18.37 8.60
C LEU A 50 2.58 17.64 8.27
N ASN A 51 2.75 16.40 8.73
CA ASN A 51 4.00 15.63 8.56
C ASN A 51 4.00 14.70 7.34
N GLY A 52 2.97 14.73 6.50
CA GLY A 52 2.87 13.85 5.34
C GLY A 52 1.81 12.76 5.45
N GLY A 53 1.41 12.39 6.68
CA GLY A 53 0.56 11.20 6.90
C GLY A 53 -0.92 11.48 6.74
N TYR A 54 -1.72 10.42 6.71
CA TYR A 54 -3.17 10.46 6.69
C TYR A 54 -3.66 9.65 7.88
N ILE A 55 -4.53 10.24 8.70
CA ILE A 55 -5.27 9.45 9.71
C ILE A 55 -6.32 8.60 9.00
N ALA A 56 -6.61 7.41 9.52
CA ALA A 56 -7.63 6.55 8.92
C ALA A 56 -9.04 7.14 9.03
N SER A 57 -9.35 7.80 10.16
CA SER A 57 -10.59 8.56 10.37
C SER A 57 -10.42 9.63 11.45
N ASP A 58 -11.28 10.65 11.44
CA ASP A 58 -11.42 11.63 12.51
C ASP A 58 -12.10 11.07 13.78
N TYR A 59 -12.58 9.82 13.74
CA TYR A 59 -13.23 9.17 14.85
C TYR A 59 -12.26 8.82 16.01
N CYS A 60 -12.51 9.41 17.17
CA CYS A 60 -11.67 9.32 18.37
C CYS A 60 -12.11 8.25 19.40
N GLY A 61 -13.08 7.39 19.09
CA GLY A 61 -13.42 6.25 19.96
C GLY A 61 -14.34 6.53 21.15
N ASP A 62 -14.93 7.73 21.26
CA ASP A 62 -15.75 8.17 22.42
C ASP A 62 -17.01 7.32 22.70
N LYS A 63 -17.31 6.33 21.85
CA LYS A 63 -18.48 5.42 21.99
C LYS A 63 -18.08 3.94 22.17
N GLY A 64 -16.86 3.66 22.63
CA GLY A 64 -16.41 2.29 22.95
C GLY A 64 -15.92 1.48 21.74
N GLY A 65 -15.57 2.14 20.64
CA GLY A 65 -14.87 1.54 19.50
C GLY A 65 -13.39 1.91 19.45
N ASP A 66 -12.62 1.18 18.64
CA ASP A 66 -11.19 1.45 18.43
C ASP A 66 -10.94 2.88 17.91
N ARG A 67 -9.78 3.43 18.24
CA ARG A 67 -9.39 4.78 17.81
C ARG A 67 -8.85 4.72 16.39
N TYR A 68 -9.54 5.37 15.45
CA TYR A 68 -9.11 5.44 14.05
C TYR A 68 -8.38 6.73 13.69
N ASN A 69 -8.22 7.65 14.65
CA ASN A 69 -7.41 8.86 14.53
C ASN A 69 -5.90 8.58 14.62
N VAL A 70 -5.46 7.51 13.98
CA VAL A 70 -4.08 7.01 13.99
C VAL A 70 -3.61 6.73 12.56
N PHE A 71 -2.31 6.53 12.39
CA PHE A 71 -1.73 6.19 11.10
C PHE A 71 -1.68 4.68 10.92
N TRP A 72 -2.41 4.17 9.94
CA TRP A 72 -2.10 2.89 9.33
C TRP A 72 -1.09 3.08 8.20
N LEU A 73 0.01 2.34 8.22
CA LEU A 73 1.06 2.48 7.20
C LEU A 73 0.52 2.14 5.80
N ARG A 74 -0.29 1.08 5.70
CA ARG A 74 -1.01 0.70 4.47
C ARG A 74 -1.89 1.84 3.97
N ASP A 75 -2.72 2.41 4.85
CA ASP A 75 -3.69 3.44 4.49
C ASP A 75 -3.02 4.71 3.98
N ILE A 76 -1.93 5.16 4.61
CA ILE A 76 -1.12 6.29 4.11
C ILE A 76 -0.64 6.01 2.68
N MET A 77 -0.15 4.81 2.41
CA MET A 77 0.37 4.48 1.09
C MET A 77 -0.74 4.39 0.05
N PHE A 78 -1.89 3.79 0.35
CA PHE A 78 -3.03 3.73 -0.57
C PHE A 78 -3.69 5.10 -0.80
N ALA A 79 -3.84 5.90 0.26
CA ALA A 79 -4.31 7.28 0.21
C ALA A 79 -3.61 8.09 -0.89
N THR A 80 -2.28 7.95 -0.96
CA THR A 80 -1.47 8.74 -1.88
C THR A 80 -1.65 8.40 -3.37
N TYR A 81 -2.34 7.32 -3.73
CA TYR A 81 -2.71 7.11 -5.13
C TYR A 81 -3.64 8.22 -5.64
N ALA A 82 -4.49 8.80 -4.79
CA ALA A 82 -5.29 9.95 -5.16
C ALA A 82 -4.40 11.14 -5.58
N ASN A 83 -3.34 11.41 -4.82
CA ASN A 83 -2.35 12.44 -5.15
C ASN A 83 -1.67 12.19 -6.50
N GLU A 84 -1.33 10.94 -6.80
CA GLU A 84 -0.75 10.57 -8.10
C GLU A 84 -1.71 10.86 -9.26
N TYR A 85 -2.99 10.49 -9.13
CA TYR A 85 -3.98 10.70 -10.18
C TYR A 85 -4.24 12.18 -10.47
N VAL A 86 -4.17 13.04 -9.46
CA VAL A 86 -4.31 14.50 -9.64
C VAL A 86 -2.98 15.21 -9.93
N GLY A 87 -1.86 14.48 -9.97
CA GLY A 87 -0.53 15.02 -10.25
C GLY A 87 0.16 15.72 -9.07
N ALA A 88 -0.35 15.59 -7.85
CA ALA A 88 0.21 16.15 -6.63
C ALA A 88 1.37 15.30 -6.08
N TYR A 89 2.41 15.09 -6.89
CA TYR A 89 3.54 14.22 -6.54
C TYR A 89 4.33 14.70 -5.31
N ASP A 90 4.38 16.01 -5.04
CA ASP A 90 5.07 16.53 -3.84
C ASP A 90 4.44 15.99 -2.55
N LYS A 91 3.11 15.95 -2.48
CA LYS A 91 2.38 15.39 -1.33
C LYS A 91 2.61 13.91 -1.17
N LEU A 92 2.58 13.17 -2.28
CA LEU A 92 2.85 11.75 -2.30
C LEU A 92 4.28 11.45 -1.83
N ILE A 93 5.28 12.17 -2.36
CA ILE A 93 6.69 12.01 -1.98
C ILE A 93 6.88 12.30 -0.49
N GLU A 94 6.24 13.34 0.05
CA GLU A 94 6.26 13.65 1.48
C GLU A 94 5.70 12.50 2.32
N SER A 95 4.57 11.90 1.92
CA SER A 95 3.98 10.74 2.61
C SER A 95 4.91 9.52 2.59
N TYR A 96 5.58 9.23 1.47
CA TYR A 96 6.55 8.13 1.41
C TYR A 96 7.81 8.40 2.24
N ARG A 97 8.26 9.66 2.31
CA ARG A 97 9.33 10.05 3.23
C ARG A 97 8.93 9.89 4.69
N LEU A 98 7.66 10.11 5.04
CA LEU A 98 7.15 9.77 6.37
C LEU A 98 7.23 8.26 6.65
N ILE A 99 6.81 7.41 5.70
CA ILE A 99 6.92 5.94 5.86
C ILE A 99 8.39 5.52 6.03
N ILE A 100 9.31 6.08 5.24
CA ILE A 100 10.76 5.84 5.40
C ILE A 100 11.22 6.22 6.81
N ARG A 101 10.83 7.39 7.33
CA ARG A 101 11.17 7.81 8.70
C ARG A 101 10.64 6.84 9.76
N ILE A 102 9.43 6.31 9.59
CA ILE A 102 8.85 5.32 10.52
C ILE A 102 9.66 4.02 10.47
N PHE A 103 9.96 3.50 9.28
CA PHE A 103 10.80 2.31 9.14
C PHE A 103 12.22 2.51 9.67
N GLN A 104 12.80 3.70 9.50
CA GLN A 104 14.10 4.04 10.09
C GLN A 104 14.03 4.09 11.62
N LYS A 105 12.96 4.66 12.21
CA LYS A 105 12.73 4.68 13.66
C LYS A 105 12.71 3.26 14.23
N TYR A 106 12.05 2.33 13.55
CA TYR A 106 11.92 0.92 13.96
C TYR A 106 12.89 -0.04 13.25
N ARG A 107 13.98 0.48 12.67
CA ARG A 107 14.92 -0.32 11.85
C ARG A 107 15.45 -1.54 12.58
N GLN A 108 15.63 -1.46 13.90
CA GLN A 108 16.16 -2.59 14.67
C GLN A 108 15.23 -3.80 14.63
N LYS A 109 13.90 -3.61 14.56
CA LYS A 109 12.95 -4.71 14.38
C LYS A 109 13.16 -5.41 13.04
N ILE A 110 13.29 -4.63 11.95
CA ILE A 110 13.56 -5.15 10.60
C ILE A 110 14.91 -5.87 10.56
N THR A 111 15.99 -5.23 11.02
CA THR A 111 17.34 -5.82 11.01
C THR A 111 17.41 -7.09 11.87
N ASN A 112 16.74 -7.13 13.02
CA ASN A 112 16.69 -8.33 13.86
C ASN A 112 15.89 -9.46 13.18
N GLY A 113 14.71 -9.15 12.65
CA GLY A 113 13.89 -10.12 11.92
C GLY A 113 14.54 -10.60 10.62
N ALA A 114 15.40 -9.79 9.99
CA ALA A 114 16.23 -10.20 8.87
C ALA A 114 17.28 -11.25 9.26
N ARG A 115 17.84 -11.17 10.47
CA ARG A 115 18.89 -12.08 10.96
C ARG A 115 18.36 -13.39 11.51
N LYS A 116 17.23 -13.34 12.22
CA LYS A 116 16.65 -14.49 12.91
C LYS A 116 15.15 -14.40 12.83
N ARG A 117 14.53 -15.54 12.53
CA ARG A 117 13.09 -15.69 12.66
C ARG A 117 12.68 -15.54 14.12
N THR A 118 11.84 -14.55 14.38
CA THR A 118 11.25 -14.27 15.70
C THR A 118 9.84 -14.86 15.80
N TYR A 119 9.27 -14.80 16.99
CA TYR A 119 7.86 -15.09 17.19
C TYR A 119 7.02 -14.05 16.42
N LEU A 120 6.11 -14.52 15.56
CA LEU A 120 5.25 -13.68 14.71
C LEU A 120 3.82 -13.64 15.25
N GLY A 121 3.70 -13.55 16.58
CA GLY A 121 2.39 -13.39 17.22
C GLY A 121 1.75 -12.05 16.87
N SER A 122 0.45 -11.97 17.15
CA SER A 122 -0.42 -10.84 16.80
C SER A 122 0.07 -9.47 17.28
N CYS A 123 0.71 -9.42 18.45
CA CYS A 123 1.25 -8.21 19.09
C CYS A 123 2.76 -8.37 19.36
N ALA A 124 3.48 -9.10 18.51
CA ALA A 124 4.90 -9.37 18.74
C ALA A 124 5.72 -8.07 18.62
N ASP A 125 6.39 -7.68 19.70
CA ASP A 125 7.29 -6.52 19.72
C ASP A 125 8.43 -6.65 18.71
N GLU A 126 8.68 -7.86 18.20
CA GLU A 126 9.70 -8.12 17.19
C GLU A 126 9.30 -7.72 15.76
N VAL A 127 8.02 -7.48 15.48
CA VAL A 127 7.56 -7.03 14.16
C VAL A 127 7.27 -5.53 14.16
N ILE A 128 7.40 -4.89 12.99
CA ILE A 128 6.88 -3.52 12.83
C ILE A 128 5.37 -3.57 12.91
N HIS A 129 4.78 -2.70 13.71
CA HIS A 129 3.34 -2.60 13.84
C HIS A 129 2.74 -1.82 12.67
N ALA A 130 1.55 -2.25 12.27
CA ALA A 130 0.78 -1.62 11.21
C ALA A 130 0.36 -0.18 11.52
N ARG A 131 0.29 0.13 12.82
CA ARG A 131 -0.28 1.36 13.36
C ARG A 131 0.72 2.16 14.18
N VAL A 132 0.73 3.48 13.96
CA VAL A 132 1.53 4.42 14.76
C VAL A 132 0.73 5.67 15.12
N HIS A 133 1.11 6.31 16.21
CA HIS A 133 0.55 7.58 16.63
C HIS A 133 0.94 8.72 15.66
N PRO A 134 0.01 9.56 15.18
CA PRO A 134 0.27 10.53 14.11
C PRO A 134 1.38 11.56 14.39
N VAL A 135 1.56 11.92 15.67
CA VAL A 135 2.56 12.92 16.10
C VAL A 135 3.88 12.29 16.53
N THR A 136 3.86 11.42 17.54
CA THR A 136 5.08 10.80 18.10
C THR A 136 5.66 9.70 17.22
N LEU A 137 4.87 9.17 16.27
CA LEU A 137 5.19 7.99 15.47
C LEU A 137 5.50 6.78 16.35
N GLU A 138 4.99 6.74 17.59
CA GLU A 138 5.08 5.56 18.44
C GLU A 138 4.12 4.49 17.94
N GLU A 139 4.58 3.25 17.85
CA GLU A 139 3.72 2.11 17.55
C GLU A 139 2.61 1.97 18.59
N ILE A 140 1.44 1.59 18.11
CA ILE A 140 0.32 1.24 18.97
C ILE A 140 0.45 -0.24 19.27
N THR A 141 0.58 -0.60 20.55
CA THR A 141 0.99 -1.95 20.99
C THR A 141 -0.13 -2.80 21.57
N ASN A 142 -1.23 -2.18 21.98
CA ASN A 142 -2.35 -2.86 22.66
C ASN A 142 -3.34 -3.48 21.69
N GLU A 143 -3.02 -3.48 20.40
CA GLU A 143 -3.91 -3.88 19.32
C GLU A 143 -3.32 -5.08 18.59
N TRP A 144 -4.17 -5.84 17.89
CA TRP A 144 -3.82 -7.15 17.35
C TRP A 144 -3.63 -7.08 15.83
N GLY A 145 -2.87 -8.02 15.27
CA GLY A 145 -2.76 -8.25 13.83
C GLY A 145 -1.60 -7.55 13.13
N HIS A 146 -0.49 -7.29 13.83
CA HIS A 146 0.59 -6.44 13.32
C HIS A 146 1.55 -7.10 12.32
N HIS A 147 1.65 -8.43 12.29
CA HIS A 147 2.46 -9.11 11.28
C HIS A 147 1.74 -9.05 9.92
N GLN A 148 1.98 -7.96 9.19
CA GLN A 148 1.35 -7.62 7.92
C GLN A 148 2.41 -7.44 6.82
N LEU A 149 2.44 -8.38 5.88
CA LEU A 149 3.47 -8.41 4.84
C LEU A 149 3.12 -7.51 3.64
N ASP A 150 1.84 -7.22 3.44
CA ASP A 150 1.32 -6.30 2.44
C ASP A 150 1.93 -4.90 2.56
N ILE A 151 2.18 -4.42 3.78
CA ILE A 151 2.80 -3.12 4.05
C ILE A 151 4.19 -3.04 3.39
N PHE A 152 5.03 -4.06 3.59
CA PHE A 152 6.37 -4.10 3.00
C PHE A 152 6.31 -4.24 1.48
N GLY A 153 5.42 -5.09 0.97
CA GLY A 153 5.21 -5.27 -0.47
C GLY A 153 4.77 -3.99 -1.18
N LEU A 154 3.76 -3.31 -0.64
CA LEU A 154 3.26 -2.04 -1.15
C LEU A 154 4.35 -0.96 -1.15
N PHE A 155 5.10 -0.87 -0.05
CA PHE A 155 6.20 0.08 0.08
C PHE A 155 7.28 -0.16 -0.98
N LEU A 156 7.74 -1.40 -1.14
CA LEU A 156 8.74 -1.76 -2.15
C LEU A 156 8.23 -1.48 -3.57
N TYR A 157 6.99 -1.87 -3.88
CA TYR A 157 6.40 -1.63 -5.20
C TYR A 157 6.34 -0.14 -5.53
N LYS A 158 5.78 0.66 -4.62
CA LYS A 158 5.51 2.07 -4.92
C LYS A 158 6.75 2.93 -4.88
N THR A 159 7.70 2.67 -3.98
CA THR A 159 9.00 3.37 -4.02
C THR A 159 9.74 3.11 -5.33
N GLY A 160 9.78 1.85 -5.79
CA GLY A 160 10.35 1.50 -7.09
C GLY A 160 9.61 2.17 -8.27
N ASP A 161 8.27 2.18 -8.25
CA ASP A 161 7.44 2.85 -9.27
C ASP A 161 7.73 4.36 -9.35
N LEU A 162 7.86 5.04 -8.22
CA LEU A 162 8.17 6.48 -8.17
C LEU A 162 9.58 6.78 -8.68
N ILE A 163 10.57 5.98 -8.28
CA ILE A 163 11.94 6.14 -8.77
C ILE A 163 11.97 5.91 -10.30
N LYS A 164 11.33 4.85 -10.81
CA LYS A 164 11.25 4.61 -12.27
C LYS A 164 10.50 5.71 -13.03
N LYS A 165 9.57 6.42 -12.38
CA LYS A 165 8.90 7.61 -12.91
C LYS A 165 9.77 8.88 -12.89
N GLY A 166 10.93 8.85 -12.24
CA GLY A 166 11.87 9.97 -12.13
C GLY A 166 11.68 10.83 -10.88
N HIS A 167 10.91 10.37 -9.90
CA HIS A 167 10.70 11.10 -8.64
C HIS A 167 11.76 10.73 -7.61
N ASN A 168 12.31 11.75 -6.95
CA ASN A 168 13.29 11.57 -5.88
C ASN A 168 12.60 11.34 -4.52
N VAL A 169 12.14 10.11 -4.30
CA VAL A 169 11.53 9.70 -3.03
C VAL A 169 12.57 9.46 -1.92
N ILE A 170 13.81 9.11 -2.28
CA ILE A 170 14.93 8.85 -1.35
C ILE A 170 15.94 10.02 -1.43
N SER A 171 15.67 11.13 -0.75
CA SER A 171 16.45 12.38 -0.99
C SER A 171 17.67 12.59 -0.10
N THR A 172 17.55 12.46 1.23
CA THR A 172 18.60 12.90 2.18
C THR A 172 19.47 11.75 2.65
N ASP A 173 18.88 10.59 2.91
CA ASP A 173 19.55 9.47 3.59
C ASP A 173 19.66 8.27 2.66
N GLN A 174 20.24 8.49 1.47
CA GLN A 174 20.24 7.50 0.39
C GLN A 174 20.92 6.19 0.80
N ALA A 175 22.08 6.26 1.45
CA ALA A 175 22.79 5.07 1.91
C ALA A 175 21.99 4.30 2.97
N GLU A 176 21.42 5.00 3.95
CA GLU A 176 20.63 4.37 5.01
C GLU A 176 19.34 3.76 4.47
N THR A 177 18.67 4.44 3.55
CA THR A 177 17.45 3.94 2.91
C THR A 177 17.75 2.73 2.03
N GLN A 178 18.90 2.70 1.33
CA GLN A 178 19.33 1.52 0.59
C GLN A 178 19.61 0.32 1.51
N ILE A 179 20.22 0.55 2.68
CA ILE A 179 20.40 -0.51 3.70
C ILE A 179 19.03 -0.98 4.19
N LEU A 180 18.11 -0.06 4.51
CA LEU A 180 16.76 -0.40 4.94
C LEU A 180 16.02 -1.25 3.90
N LEU A 181 16.07 -0.89 2.62
CA LEU A 181 15.43 -1.66 1.54
C LEU A 181 15.99 -3.09 1.48
N ARG A 182 17.31 -3.27 1.61
CA ARG A 182 17.95 -4.59 1.66
C ARG A 182 17.52 -5.39 2.90
N ASP A 183 17.49 -4.74 4.06
CA ASP A 183 17.04 -5.35 5.31
C ASP A 183 15.57 -5.78 5.22
N ILE A 184 14.70 -5.03 4.54
CA ILE A 184 13.31 -5.43 4.28
C ILE A 184 13.25 -6.70 3.43
N VAL A 185 14.03 -6.80 2.34
CA VAL A 185 14.05 -8.02 1.50
C VAL A 185 14.57 -9.23 2.28
N LEU A 186 15.59 -9.05 3.11
CA LEU A 186 16.09 -10.09 3.99
C LEU A 186 15.06 -10.49 5.06
N TYR A 187 14.39 -9.52 5.67
CA TYR A 187 13.29 -9.74 6.61
C TYR A 187 12.19 -10.59 5.99
N LEU A 188 11.68 -10.20 4.81
CA LEU A 188 10.66 -10.94 4.07
C LEU A 188 11.10 -12.40 3.84
N THR A 189 12.35 -12.59 3.42
CA THR A 189 12.93 -13.93 3.20
C THR A 189 12.93 -14.75 4.49
N THR A 190 13.36 -14.18 5.61
CA THR A 190 13.47 -14.85 6.91
C THR A 190 12.10 -15.21 7.49
N VAL A 191 11.08 -14.37 7.28
CA VAL A 191 9.69 -14.67 7.68
C VAL A 191 8.95 -15.56 6.68
N ARG A 192 9.62 -16.00 5.60
CA ARG A 192 9.06 -16.89 4.56
C ARG A 192 7.75 -16.36 3.99
N TRP A 193 7.77 -15.12 3.52
CA TRP A 193 6.63 -14.36 2.98
C TRP A 193 5.71 -15.07 1.98
N HIS A 194 6.17 -16.14 1.32
CA HIS A 194 5.42 -16.91 0.31
C HIS A 194 4.84 -18.23 0.84
N SER A 195 5.10 -18.59 2.10
CA SER A 195 4.69 -19.88 2.68
C SER A 195 4.20 -19.81 4.12
N ASP A 196 4.49 -18.72 4.84
CA ASP A 196 4.07 -18.54 6.22
C ASP A 196 2.92 -17.53 6.35
N PRO A 197 1.95 -17.80 7.25
CA PRO A 197 0.80 -16.92 7.48
C PRO A 197 1.13 -15.52 7.99
N ASP A 198 0.30 -14.55 7.62
CA ASP A 198 0.26 -13.18 8.14
C ASP A 198 -1.18 -12.77 8.48
N PHE A 199 -1.39 -11.55 8.97
CA PHE A 199 -2.73 -11.07 9.35
C PHE A 199 -3.50 -10.37 8.21
N GLY A 200 -2.91 -10.32 7.00
CA GLY A 200 -3.55 -9.73 5.83
C GLY A 200 -3.96 -8.27 6.00
N VAL A 201 -4.63 -7.71 5.00
CA VAL A 201 -5.04 -6.29 4.99
C VAL A 201 -6.12 -5.96 6.02
N TRP A 202 -6.82 -6.97 6.53
CA TRP A 202 -7.92 -6.81 7.49
C TRP A 202 -7.51 -7.00 8.94
N GLU A 203 -6.23 -7.30 9.21
CA GLU A 203 -5.71 -7.61 10.55
C GLU A 203 -6.31 -8.89 11.14
N GLU A 204 -6.83 -9.77 10.28
CA GLU A 204 -7.49 -11.02 10.65
C GLU A 204 -6.64 -12.22 10.23
N GLY A 205 -6.44 -13.16 11.14
CA GLY A 205 -5.69 -14.39 10.86
C GLY A 205 -4.97 -14.94 12.10
N PRO A 206 -3.77 -15.54 11.95
CA PRO A 206 -2.94 -15.50 10.74
C PRO A 206 -3.32 -16.57 9.70
N GLU A 207 -3.34 -16.21 8.42
CA GLU A 207 -3.53 -17.10 7.26
C GLU A 207 -2.57 -16.73 6.11
N LEU A 208 -2.46 -17.59 5.09
CA LEU A 208 -1.84 -17.18 3.83
C LEU A 208 -2.83 -16.32 3.04
N HIS A 209 -2.48 -15.06 2.84
CA HIS A 209 -3.28 -14.09 2.10
C HIS A 209 -2.71 -13.88 0.69
N SER A 210 -3.55 -14.09 -0.33
CA SER A 210 -3.18 -13.87 -1.73
C SER A 210 -2.77 -12.41 -1.97
N SER A 211 -3.49 -11.47 -1.35
CA SER A 211 -3.20 -10.03 -1.40
C SER A 211 -1.83 -9.69 -0.80
N SER A 212 -1.46 -10.26 0.35
CA SER A 212 -0.14 -10.07 0.97
C SER A 212 0.98 -10.65 0.12
N ILE A 213 0.84 -11.90 -0.35
CA ILE A 213 1.84 -12.54 -1.22
C ILE A 213 2.00 -11.74 -2.51
N GLY A 214 0.89 -11.31 -3.11
CA GLY A 214 0.90 -10.54 -4.35
C GLY A 214 1.52 -9.15 -4.18
N ALA A 215 1.29 -8.47 -3.06
CA ALA A 215 1.95 -7.20 -2.74
C ALA A 215 3.47 -7.38 -2.66
N VAL A 216 3.94 -8.40 -1.93
CA VAL A 216 5.38 -8.69 -1.82
C VAL A 216 5.98 -9.08 -3.17
N LEU A 217 5.31 -9.96 -3.91
CA LEU A 217 5.74 -10.35 -5.26
C LEU A 217 5.83 -9.15 -6.20
N ALA A 218 4.85 -8.24 -6.17
CA ALA A 218 4.87 -7.02 -6.99
C ALA A 218 6.03 -6.10 -6.62
N GLY A 219 6.28 -5.93 -5.32
CA GLY A 219 7.44 -5.20 -4.81
C GLY A 219 8.75 -5.81 -5.30
N LEU A 220 8.97 -7.11 -5.07
CA LEU A 220 10.19 -7.81 -5.50
C LEU A 220 10.37 -7.77 -7.02
N THR A 221 9.29 -7.95 -7.80
CA THR A 221 9.32 -7.88 -9.27
C THR A 221 9.72 -6.49 -9.76
N MET A 222 9.22 -5.43 -9.10
CA MET A 222 9.58 -4.04 -9.42
C MET A 222 11.09 -3.82 -9.36
N TRP A 223 11.73 -4.35 -8.31
CA TRP A 223 13.17 -4.23 -8.05
C TRP A 223 14.02 -5.28 -8.76
N HIS A 224 13.48 -6.44 -9.13
CA HIS A 224 14.15 -7.41 -10.01
C HIS A 224 14.33 -6.85 -11.44
N ASP A 225 13.39 -6.02 -11.89
CA ASP A 225 13.36 -5.43 -13.23
C ASP A 225 13.18 -6.47 -14.35
N ASP A 226 12.25 -7.42 -14.13
CA ASP A 226 11.85 -8.50 -15.05
C ASP A 226 11.16 -7.97 -16.32
N GLY A 227 11.87 -7.20 -17.15
CA GLY A 227 11.41 -6.74 -18.46
C GLY A 227 10.24 -5.74 -18.43
N TYR A 228 9.92 -5.14 -17.28
CA TYR A 228 8.77 -4.26 -17.09
C TYR A 228 8.99 -2.84 -17.65
N TYR A 229 9.42 -2.74 -18.92
CA TYR A 229 9.49 -1.47 -19.62
C TYR A 229 8.06 -1.01 -20.00
N HIS A 230 7.43 -0.32 -19.06
CA HIS A 230 6.14 0.34 -19.31
C HIS A 230 6.38 1.76 -19.84
N TYR A 231 5.56 2.24 -20.78
CA TYR A 231 5.67 3.59 -21.36
C TYR A 231 5.58 4.74 -20.32
N LYS A 232 5.13 4.41 -19.10
CA LYS A 232 5.04 5.36 -17.97
C LYS A 232 6.42 5.65 -17.34
N TYR A 233 7.42 4.79 -17.54
CA TYR A 233 8.77 4.90 -16.98
C TYR A 233 9.75 5.55 -17.95
N LYS A 234 9.50 6.82 -18.29
CA LYS A 234 10.32 7.56 -19.27
C LYS A 234 11.77 7.78 -18.83
N ALA A 235 12.03 7.78 -17.53
CA ALA A 235 13.34 8.07 -16.96
C ALA A 235 14.35 6.91 -17.10
N ARG A 236 13.88 5.68 -17.40
CA ARG A 236 14.72 4.48 -17.59
C ARG A 236 15.71 4.22 -16.44
N ILE A 237 15.33 4.53 -15.20
CA ILE A 237 16.23 4.39 -14.05
C ILE A 237 16.38 2.89 -13.68
N PRO A 238 17.60 2.33 -13.68
CA PRO A 238 17.85 0.90 -13.47
C PRO A 238 17.87 0.56 -11.97
N ILE A 239 16.71 0.59 -11.32
CA ILE A 239 16.63 0.43 -9.86
C ILE A 239 17.12 -0.92 -9.33
N HIS A 240 17.15 -1.96 -10.17
CA HIS A 240 17.70 -3.28 -9.83
C HIS A 240 19.16 -3.23 -9.38
N GLN A 241 19.92 -2.21 -9.79
CA GLN A 241 21.32 -2.03 -9.40
C GLN A 241 21.47 -1.58 -7.94
N TYR A 242 20.44 -0.96 -7.36
CA TYR A 242 20.49 -0.50 -5.97
C TYR A 242 20.23 -1.65 -4.97
N MET A 243 19.36 -2.58 -5.35
CA MET A 243 18.94 -3.72 -4.53
C MET A 243 18.65 -4.93 -5.42
N PRO A 244 19.64 -5.80 -5.65
CA PRO A 244 19.45 -7.02 -6.42
C PRO A 244 18.44 -7.93 -5.74
N VAL A 245 17.44 -8.39 -6.49
CA VAL A 245 16.48 -9.40 -6.08
C VAL A 245 16.81 -10.69 -6.84
N PRO A 246 16.92 -11.86 -6.18
CA PRO A 246 17.12 -13.12 -6.88
C PRO A 246 15.88 -13.55 -7.67
N GLN A 247 16.07 -14.06 -8.89
CA GLN A 247 15.01 -14.64 -9.73
C GLN A 247 14.18 -15.71 -8.98
N GLU A 248 14.84 -16.53 -8.16
CA GLU A 248 14.18 -17.57 -7.35
C GLU A 248 13.08 -17.00 -6.44
N PHE A 249 13.22 -15.78 -5.94
CA PHE A 249 12.19 -15.18 -5.08
C PHE A 249 10.92 -14.87 -5.88
N ILE A 250 11.08 -14.45 -7.14
CA ILE A 250 9.97 -14.19 -8.05
C ILE A 250 9.24 -15.51 -8.36
N GLU A 251 9.98 -16.56 -8.67
CA GLU A 251 9.43 -17.89 -9.00
C GLU A 251 8.68 -18.53 -7.82
N ARG A 252 9.25 -18.45 -6.61
CA ARG A 252 8.59 -18.92 -5.38
C ARG A 252 7.30 -18.15 -5.10
N GLY A 253 7.32 -16.84 -5.30
CA GLY A 253 6.14 -15.98 -5.14
C GLY A 253 5.03 -16.29 -6.13
N ARG A 254 5.37 -16.40 -7.43
CA ARG A 254 4.40 -16.78 -8.47
C ARG A 254 3.78 -18.15 -8.16
N SER A 255 4.62 -19.13 -7.83
CA SER A 255 4.14 -20.48 -7.47
C SER A 255 3.25 -20.49 -6.23
N ALA A 256 3.55 -19.66 -5.23
CA ALA A 256 2.73 -19.53 -4.03
C ALA A 256 1.37 -18.87 -4.33
N LEU A 257 1.38 -17.78 -5.09
CA LEU A 257 0.17 -17.07 -5.48
C LEU A 257 -0.74 -17.95 -6.34
N GLU A 258 -0.18 -18.69 -7.30
CA GLU A 258 -0.93 -19.64 -8.14
C GLU A 258 -1.63 -20.74 -7.35
N ARG A 259 -1.07 -21.17 -6.20
CA ARG A 259 -1.69 -22.19 -5.34
C ARG A 259 -2.86 -21.65 -4.52
N LEU A 260 -2.88 -20.36 -4.21
CA LEU A 260 -3.97 -19.73 -3.43
C LEU A 260 -5.13 -19.28 -4.31
N LEU A 261 -4.82 -18.76 -5.49
CA LEU A 261 -5.84 -18.23 -6.39
C LEU A 261 -6.85 -19.31 -6.83
N PRO A 262 -8.15 -18.96 -6.94
CA PRO A 262 -8.72 -17.61 -6.94
C PRO A 262 -9.28 -17.18 -5.58
N SER A 263 -8.72 -17.66 -4.47
CA SER A 263 -9.16 -17.33 -3.12
C SER A 263 -8.15 -16.44 -2.41
N GLU A 264 -8.66 -15.59 -1.53
CA GLU A 264 -7.82 -14.72 -0.70
C GLU A 264 -7.06 -15.52 0.35
N SER A 265 -7.75 -16.38 1.09
CA SER A 265 -7.15 -17.23 2.11
C SER A 265 -7.94 -18.54 2.25
N ALA A 266 -7.49 -19.44 3.12
CA ALA A 266 -8.19 -20.70 3.36
C ALA A 266 -9.61 -20.48 3.90
N SER A 267 -9.81 -19.49 4.76
CA SER A 267 -11.13 -19.12 5.28
C SER A 267 -11.90 -18.13 4.39
N ARG A 268 -11.21 -17.40 3.50
CA ARG A 268 -11.78 -16.35 2.64
C ARG A 268 -11.72 -16.77 1.16
N PRO A 269 -12.76 -17.46 0.66
CA PRO A 269 -12.78 -17.90 -0.73
C PRO A 269 -12.89 -16.75 -1.75
N VAL A 270 -13.35 -15.58 -1.32
CA VAL A 270 -13.44 -14.32 -2.10
C VAL A 270 -13.30 -13.14 -1.14
N ASP A 271 -12.48 -12.16 -1.49
CA ASP A 271 -12.26 -10.95 -0.70
C ASP A 271 -11.98 -9.70 -1.59
N LEU A 272 -12.28 -8.50 -1.09
CA LEU A 272 -11.95 -7.25 -1.78
C LEU A 272 -10.43 -7.01 -1.85
N ALA A 273 -9.66 -7.54 -0.90
CA ALA A 273 -8.20 -7.44 -0.87
C ALA A 273 -7.53 -7.95 -2.15
N GLU A 274 -8.12 -8.96 -2.80
CA GLU A 274 -7.65 -9.57 -4.04
C GLU A 274 -7.63 -8.58 -5.21
N LEU A 275 -8.44 -7.52 -5.17
CA LEU A 275 -8.42 -6.48 -6.20
C LEU A 275 -7.07 -5.75 -6.27
N SER A 276 -6.29 -5.76 -5.19
CA SER A 276 -4.92 -5.22 -5.18
C SER A 276 -4.01 -5.91 -6.20
N LEU A 277 -4.22 -7.21 -6.45
CA LEU A 277 -3.49 -8.02 -7.43
C LEU A 277 -3.72 -7.53 -8.86
N VAL A 278 -4.93 -7.02 -9.12
CA VAL A 278 -5.33 -6.41 -10.40
C VAL A 278 -4.81 -4.98 -10.47
N TRP A 279 -5.16 -4.15 -9.49
CA TRP A 279 -4.74 -2.77 -9.39
C TRP A 279 -4.38 -2.45 -7.94
N PRO A 280 -3.17 -1.94 -7.63
CA PRO A 280 -2.24 -1.32 -8.56
C PRO A 280 -1.13 -2.26 -9.06
N TYR A 281 -1.10 -3.52 -8.62
CA TYR A 281 0.08 -4.39 -8.82
C TYR A 281 0.16 -5.01 -10.21
N TYR A 282 -0.96 -5.33 -10.85
CA TYR A 282 -1.01 -6.03 -12.14
C TYR A 282 -0.12 -7.28 -12.15
N ILE A 283 -0.18 -8.10 -11.09
CA ILE A 283 0.77 -9.19 -10.83
C ILE A 283 0.25 -10.58 -11.23
N ILE A 284 -0.99 -10.65 -11.69
CA ILE A 284 -1.70 -11.85 -12.14
C ILE A 284 -2.07 -11.74 -13.61
N ASN A 285 -2.38 -12.86 -14.26
CA ASN A 285 -2.80 -12.86 -15.66
C ASN A 285 -4.27 -12.42 -15.85
N ASP A 286 -4.64 -12.06 -17.09
CA ASP A 286 -5.98 -11.55 -17.41
C ASP A 286 -7.10 -12.53 -17.03
N SER A 287 -6.90 -13.85 -17.17
CA SER A 287 -7.90 -14.85 -16.80
C SER A 287 -8.12 -14.90 -15.29
N GLN A 288 -7.05 -14.83 -14.51
CA GLN A 288 -7.12 -14.75 -13.05
C GLN A 288 -7.79 -13.45 -12.60
N ALA A 289 -7.42 -12.31 -13.20
CA ALA A 289 -8.02 -11.02 -12.90
C ALA A 289 -9.54 -11.00 -13.16
N LEU A 290 -9.98 -11.51 -14.32
CA LEU A 290 -11.41 -11.60 -14.64
C LEU A 290 -12.17 -12.53 -13.69
N GLN A 291 -11.54 -13.64 -13.27
CA GLN A 291 -12.15 -14.54 -12.30
C GLN A 291 -12.33 -13.87 -10.93
N ILE A 292 -11.31 -13.17 -10.43
CA ILE A 292 -11.37 -12.43 -9.16
C ILE A 292 -12.44 -11.34 -9.22
N ILE A 293 -12.43 -10.52 -10.28
CA ILE A 293 -13.44 -9.46 -10.46
C ILE A 293 -14.84 -10.06 -10.48
N SER A 294 -15.07 -11.12 -11.27
CA SER A 294 -16.37 -11.78 -11.31
C SER A 294 -16.78 -12.38 -9.96
N ASN A 295 -15.83 -12.91 -9.18
CA ASN A 295 -16.10 -13.47 -7.86
C ASN A 295 -16.54 -12.38 -6.88
N VAL A 296 -15.81 -11.26 -6.84
CA VAL A 296 -16.13 -10.08 -6.02
C VAL A 296 -17.49 -9.51 -6.41
N GLU A 297 -17.75 -9.29 -7.70
CA GLU A 297 -19.02 -8.75 -8.19
C GLU A 297 -20.21 -9.64 -7.82
N LYS A 298 -20.08 -10.96 -7.98
CA LYS A 298 -21.19 -11.89 -7.69
C LYS A 298 -21.45 -12.09 -6.21
N ARG A 299 -20.44 -11.98 -5.36
CA ARG A 299 -20.53 -12.41 -3.95
C ARG A 299 -20.49 -11.25 -2.94
N LEU A 300 -19.87 -10.13 -3.28
CA LEU A 300 -19.66 -9.02 -2.36
C LEU A 300 -20.46 -7.77 -2.71
N VAL A 301 -20.78 -7.53 -3.99
CA VAL A 301 -21.61 -6.38 -4.38
C VAL A 301 -23.06 -6.60 -3.91
N ARG A 302 -23.60 -5.60 -3.21
CA ARG A 302 -24.99 -5.58 -2.75
C ARG A 302 -25.75 -4.50 -3.52
N GLY A 303 -27.02 -4.75 -3.84
CA GLY A 303 -27.86 -3.81 -4.60
C GLY A 303 -28.17 -2.49 -3.90
N THR A 304 -27.83 -2.33 -2.62
CA THR A 304 -28.12 -1.15 -1.80
C THR A 304 -26.94 -0.76 -0.89
N GLY A 305 -25.70 -0.98 -1.34
CA GLY A 305 -24.50 -0.53 -0.64
C GLY A 305 -24.29 0.98 -0.76
#